data_AF-X1JWJ7-F1
#
_entry.id   AF-X1JWJ7-F1
#
_cell.length_a   1.000
_cell.length_b   1.000
_cell.length_c   1.000
_cell.angle_alpha   90.00
_cell.angle_beta   90.00
_cell.angle_gamma   90.00
#
_symmetry.space_group_name_H-M   'P 1'
#
loop_
_entity.id
_entity.type
_entity.pdbx_description
1 polymer ?
#
loop_
_entity_poly.entity_id
_entity_poly.type
_entity_poly.pdbx_seq_one_letter_code
_entity_poly.pdbx_strand_id
1 'polypeptide(L)' 'MSLIKEKGYKYTVIHGSMPMEERELAEKIFESKDTNIMVATDAAGEGINLQFCHIMVNYDLPWNPNRIDQRNFNN' A
#
# COMPACT_ATOMS: atom_id res chain seq x y z
N MET A 1 -2.88 -7.02 -12.05
CA MET A 1 -2.50 -5.62 -12.36
C MET A 1 -3.16 -5.01 -13.62
N SER A 2 -4.04 -5.71 -14.37
CA SER A 2 -4.60 -5.13 -15.61
C SER A 2 -5.75 -4.14 -15.42
N LEU A 3 -6.57 -4.29 -14.37
CA LEU A 3 -7.80 -3.50 -14.19
C LEU A 3 -7.56 -1.99 -13.94
N ILE A 4 -6.55 -1.65 -13.12
CA ILE A 4 -6.26 -0.25 -12.77
C ILE A 4 -5.64 0.49 -13.96
N LYS A 5 -4.77 -0.19 -14.72
CA LYS A 5 -4.18 0.34 -15.97
C LYS A 5 -5.24 0.63 -17.02
N GLU A 6 -6.18 -0.28 -17.20
CA GLU A 6 -7.24 -0.16 -18.20
C GLU A 6 -8.19 1.02 -17.93
N LYS A 7 -8.41 1.34 -16.65
CA LYS A 7 -9.26 2.46 -16.21
C LYS A 7 -8.58 3.83 -16.25
N GLY A 8 -7.27 3.89 -16.56
CA GLY A 8 -6.53 5.15 -16.67
C GLY A 8 -6.25 5.86 -15.33
N TYR A 9 -6.39 5.17 -14.19
CA TYR A 9 -6.06 5.77 -12.90
C TYR A 9 -4.56 5.87 -12.70
N LYS A 10 -4.09 6.98 -12.12
CA LYS A 10 -2.72 7.09 -11.63
C LYS A 10 -2.57 6.27 -10.35
N TYR A 11 -1.67 5.30 -10.39
CA TYR A 11 -1.42 4.42 -9.26
C TYR A 11 0.08 4.19 -9.06
N THR A 12 0.45 3.89 -7.81
CA THR A 12 1.78 3.39 -7.45
C THR A 12 1.68 1.98 -6.87
N VAL A 13 2.80 1.27 -6.84
CA VAL A 13 2.87 -0.11 -6.37
C VAL A 13 4.04 -0.25 -5.42
N ILE A 14 3.83 -0.97 -4.31
CA ILE A 14 4.88 -1.39 -3.40
C ILE A 14 4.81 -2.92 -3.21
N HIS A 15 5.91 -3.63 -3.42
CA HIS A 15 6.00 -5.06 -3.12
C HIS A 15 7.35 -5.46 -2.53
N GLY A 16 7.39 -6.63 -1.89
CA GLY A 16 8.55 -7.07 -1.09
C GLY A 16 9.86 -7.29 -1.84
N SER A 17 9.83 -7.36 -3.17
CA SER A 17 11.04 -7.44 -4.01
C SER A 17 11.56 -6.08 -4.50
N MET A 18 10.91 -4.96 -4.15
CA MET A 18 11.44 -3.62 -4.44
C MET A 18 12.57 -3.25 -3.48
N PRO A 19 13.66 -2.61 -3.96
CA PRO A 19 14.66 -1.97 -3.11
C PRO A 19 14.05 -0.91 -2.20
N MET A 20 14.66 -0.66 -1.04
CA MET A 20 14.13 0.31 -0.06
C MET A 20 13.91 1.71 -0.65
N GLU A 21 14.87 2.20 -1.43
CA GLU A 21 14.81 3.53 -2.04
C GLU A 21 13.62 3.69 -3.01
N GLU A 22 13.27 2.63 -3.76
CA GLU A 22 12.09 2.63 -4.63
C GLU A 22 10.79 2.65 -3.83
N ARG A 23 10.77 2.03 -2.64
CA ARG A 23 9.61 2.08 -1.74
C ARG A 23 9.39 3.49 -1.21
N GLU A 24 10.45 4.13 -0.72
CA GLU A 24 10.39 5.51 -0.22
C GLU A 24 9.94 6.50 -1.31
N LEU A 25 10.40 6.31 -2.54
CA LEU A 25 9.96 7.13 -3.67
C LEU A 25 8.47 6.91 -3.98
N ALA A 26 8.02 5.66 -4.00
CA ALA A 26 6.61 5.32 -4.22
C ALA A 26 5.70 5.90 -3.13
N GLU A 27 6.14 5.87 -1.86
CA GLU A 27 5.45 6.52 -0.74
C GLU A 27 5.34 8.03 -0.94
N LYS A 28 6.44 8.71 -1.27
CA LYS A 28 6.44 10.17 -1.54
C LYS A 28 5.53 10.56 -2.70
N ILE A 29 5.49 9.77 -3.77
CA ILE A 29 4.60 9.98 -4.92
C ILE A 29 3.12 9.81 -4.55
N PHE A 30 2.83 8.93 -3.59
CA PHE A 30 1.48 8.75 -3.09
C PHE A 30 1.09 9.86 -2.11
N GLU A 31 2.01 10.27 -1.24
CA GLU A 31 1.83 11.38 -0.30
C GLU A 31 1.65 12.74 -1.01
N SER A 32 2.39 12.98 -2.11
CA SER A 32 2.28 14.20 -2.92
C SER A 32 0.94 14.33 -3.65
N LYS A 33 0.08 13.31 -3.61
CA LYS A 33 -1.17 13.19 -4.36
C LYS A 33 -0.98 13.17 -5.88
N ASP A 34 0.24 12.89 -6.34
CA ASP A 34 0.49 12.64 -7.77
C ASP A 34 -0.13 11.32 -8.24
N THR A 35 -0.38 10.40 -7.31
CA THR A 35 -1.15 9.18 -7.52
C THR A 35 -2.30 9.09 -6.51
N ASN A 36 -3.45 8.58 -6.95
CA ASN A 36 -4.65 8.49 -6.10
C ASN A 36 -4.82 7.09 -5.50
N ILE A 37 -4.04 6.11 -5.95
CA ILE A 37 -4.18 4.70 -5.60
C ILE A 37 -2.78 4.14 -5.34
N MET A 38 -2.60 3.47 -4.21
CA MET A 38 -1.42 2.66 -3.93
C MET A 38 -1.82 1.20 -3.77
N VAL A 39 -1.10 0.30 -4.45
CA VAL A 39 -1.28 -1.15 -4.32
C VAL A 39 -0.07 -1.74 -3.61
N ALA A 40 -0.27 -2.30 -2.42
CA ALA A 40 0.78 -2.91 -1.62
C ALA A 40 0.54 -4.41 -1.40
N THR A 41 1.59 -5.24 -1.45
CA THR A 41 1.52 -6.66 -1.05
C THR A 41 2.01 -6.87 0.38
N ASP A 42 1.52 -7.91 1.07
CA ASP A 42 1.81 -8.23 2.49
C ASP A 42 3.32 -8.31 2.82
N ALA A 43 4.17 -8.64 1.83
CA ALA A 43 5.63 -8.66 1.96
C ALA A 43 6.27 -7.26 2.12
N ALA A 44 5.49 -6.19 2.01
CA ALA A 44 5.90 -4.81 2.21
C ALA A 44 5.23 -4.15 3.44
N GLY A 45 4.42 -4.90 4.21
CA GLY A 45 3.59 -4.35 5.29
C GLY A 45 4.32 -3.96 6.58
N GLU A 46 5.64 -4.14 6.68
CA GLU A 46 6.43 -3.61 7.80
C GLU A 46 7.15 -2.33 7.34
N GLY A 47 6.82 -1.20 7.98
CA GLY A 47 7.55 0.07 7.80
C GLY A 47 6.92 1.12 6.88
N ILE A 48 5.82 0.81 6.16
CA ILE A 48 5.13 1.82 5.34
C ILE A 48 4.26 2.69 6.24
N ASN A 49 4.50 4.00 6.23
CA ASN A 49 3.63 4.95 6.93
C ASN A 49 2.33 5.16 6.13
N LEU A 50 1.23 4.58 6.59
CA LEU A 50 -0.09 4.70 5.93
C LEU A 50 -1.00 5.75 6.58
N GLN A 51 -0.51 6.56 7.53
CA GLN A 51 -1.35 7.51 8.28
C GLN A 51 -1.98 8.61 7.40
N PHE A 52 -1.39 8.88 6.23
CA PHE A 52 -1.95 9.83 5.26
C PHE A 52 -3.01 9.21 4.33
N CYS A 53 -3.27 7.89 4.43
CA CYS A 53 -4.28 7.21 3.64
C CYS A 53 -5.68 7.49 4.18
N HIS A 54 -6.58 7.95 3.31
CA HIS A 54 -7.98 8.16 3.68
C HIS A 54 -8.80 6.86 3.70
N ILE A 55 -8.45 5.88 2.86
CA ILE A 55 -9.18 4.62 2.71
C ILE A 55 -8.16 3.49 2.51
N MET A 56 -8.28 2.44 3.33
CA MET A 56 -7.49 1.21 3.20
C MET A 56 -8.40 0.06 2.81
N VAL A 57 -8.07 -0.63 1.72
CA VAL A 57 -8.80 -1.81 1.24
C VAL A 57 -7.88 -3.01 1.30
N ASN A 58 -8.15 -3.95 2.21
CA ASN A 58 -7.45 -5.23 2.26
C ASN A 58 -8.10 -6.18 1.24
N TYR A 59 -7.45 -6.39 0.10
CA TYR A 59 -7.98 -7.22 -0.99
C TYR A 59 -7.97 -8.71 -0.64
N ASP A 60 -6.92 -9.18 0.04
CA ASP A 60 -6.83 -10.51 0.61
C ASP A 60 -6.89 -10.39 2.14
N LEU A 61 -8.00 -10.81 2.74
CA LEU A 61 -8.08 -10.93 4.20
C LEU A 61 -7.16 -12.08 4.64
N PRO A 62 -6.21 -11.85 5.57
CA PRO A 62 -5.41 -12.95 6.10
C PRO A 62 -6.35 -13.95 6.78
N TRP A 63 -6.17 -15.24 6.49
CA TRP A 63 -6.98 -16.34 7.06
C TRP A 63 -6.92 -16.42 8.61
N ASN A 64 -6.05 -15.61 9.23
CA ASN A 64 -5.91 -15.45 10.66
C ASN A 64 -6.42 -14.05 11.12
N PRO A 65 -7.57 -13.98 11.80
CA PRO A 65 -8.18 -12.73 12.27
C PRO A 65 -7.26 -11.87 13.15
N ASN A 66 -6.34 -12.50 13.90
CA ASN A 66 -5.45 -11.79 14.83
C ASN A 66 -4.49 -10.80 14.13
N ARG A 67 -4.26 -10.93 12.82
CA ARG A 67 -3.42 -9.99 12.05
C ARG A 67 -4.11 -8.66 11.74
N ILE A 68 -5.44 -8.61 11.77
CA ILE A 68 -6.21 -7.39 11.49
C ILE A 68 -6.10 -6.42 12.67
N ASP A 69 -6.21 -6.95 13.91
CA ASP A 69 -6.14 -6.13 15.13
C ASP A 69 -4.73 -5.60 15.41
N GLN A 70 -3.69 -6.29 14.93
CA GLN A 70 -2.30 -5.89 15.17
C GLN A 70 -1.85 -4.67 14.35
N ARG A 71 -2.51 -4.38 13.21
CA ARG A 71 -2.22 -3.19 12.38
C ARG A 71 -2.87 -1.91 12.89
N ASN A 72 -4.00 -2.02 13.60
CA ASN A 72 -4.78 -0.85 14.03
C ASN A 72 -4.29 -0.25 15.36
N PHE A 73 -3.59 -1.02 16.20
CA PHE A 73 -3.26 -0.62 17.58
C PHE A 73 -1.82 -0.15 17.83
N ASN A 74 -0.90 -0.33 16.87
CA ASN A 74 0.51 0.07 17.02
C ASN A 74 0.90 1.32 16.20
N ASN A 75 -0.06 2.20 15.92
CA ASN A 75 0.22 3.59 15.55
C ASN A 75 0.27 4.47 16.81
#